data_AF-A0A7S0XLF6-F1
#
_entry.id   AF-A0A7S0XLF6-F1
#
_cell.length_a   1.000
_cell.length_b   1.000
_cell.length_c   1.000
_cell.angle_alpha   90.00
_cell.angle_beta   90.00
_cell.angle_gamma   90.00
#
_symmetry.space_group_name_H-M   'P 1'
#
loop_
_entity.id
_entity.type
_entity.pdbx_description
1 polymer ?
#
loop_
_entity_poly.entity_id
_entity_poly.type
_entity_poly.pdbx_seq_one_letter_code
_entity_poly.pdbx_strand_id
1 'polypeptide(L)'
;PLQVATTGMAEEEPWFRVLPSKVPTRFLFVANAGPRVGDDLAAVALVFAPFGAVVSVEVPTPLKAHCLVTMEVEAAAARAREVLHGKACAALGGRMLWVQFSQEPECGAGSGSAGSDNDARDSDRDREKKGEGKQEDLWCPAVRDSASLGVPGATLVTNFVTREEEEEMLAGTDGDPRWQRLAKRRVLHYGYAFDYGTRHARAATTPLPHYVDGLLARAAALVGCVGAERAETCDQLTVNEYAAGVGLAPHIDTHSAFGPTLLSVSLAGHAVMEFRLLGALQPSACGAVHADQTGRGGEASSTSAEAAGKDGDDGGPDSNRVRSDSDVGGKPVGGRRAPAPIRRASILLPPRSLLVLTGEARYRWQHYIPHRKRDAVAGEDECVFREPRRVSFTFRETREGACACAWPDGCDSRDGAAQVLKERARP
;
A
#
# COMPACT_ATOMS: atom_id res chain seq x y z
N PRO A 1 39.71 18.76 28.78
CA PRO A 1 39.05 17.73 29.61
C PRO A 1 37.54 17.98 29.65
N LEU A 2 36.77 17.28 28.82
CA LEU A 2 35.31 17.33 28.86
C LEU A 2 34.80 16.52 30.06
N GLN A 3 34.03 17.16 30.94
CA GLN A 3 33.28 16.49 31.98
C GLN A 3 32.00 15.89 31.39
N VAL A 4 31.81 14.60 31.68
CA VAL A 4 30.56 13.86 31.47
C VAL A 4 29.65 14.15 32.65
N ALA A 5 28.42 14.60 32.40
CA ALA A 5 27.36 14.63 33.39
C ALA A 5 26.26 13.65 32.98
N THR A 6 26.15 12.55 33.72
CA THR A 6 24.96 11.68 33.74
C THR A 6 24.06 12.15 34.87
N THR A 7 22.85 12.60 34.56
CA THR A 7 21.71 12.57 35.48
C THR A 7 20.45 12.27 34.69
N GLY A 8 19.70 11.28 35.17
CA GLY A 8 18.38 10.96 34.66
C GLY A 8 17.34 11.88 35.26
N MET A 9 16.46 12.39 34.41
CA MET A 9 15.07 12.77 34.63
C MET A 9 14.49 12.93 33.21
N ALA A 10 13.31 12.37 32.96
CA ALA A 10 12.61 12.54 31.69
C ALA A 10 12.12 14.00 31.62
N GLU A 11 12.94 14.88 31.07
CA GLU A 11 12.52 16.21 30.64
C GLU A 11 11.66 16.05 29.39
N GLU A 12 10.45 16.62 29.41
CA GLU A 12 9.60 16.70 28.22
C GLU A 12 10.30 17.56 27.16
N GLU A 13 10.74 16.91 26.07
CA GLU A 13 11.50 17.58 25.02
C GLU A 13 10.60 18.38 24.04
N PRO A 14 11.05 19.55 23.57
CA PRO A 14 10.29 20.42 22.68
C PRO A 14 10.03 19.75 21.31
N TRP A 15 8.77 19.77 20.90
CA TRP A 15 8.18 19.12 19.73
C TRP A 15 8.64 19.77 18.42
N PHE A 16 9.68 19.23 17.79
CA PHE A 16 10.12 19.64 16.45
C PHE A 16 9.17 19.12 15.37
N ARG A 17 8.16 19.92 14.97
CA ARG A 17 7.13 19.52 14.00
C ARG A 17 7.55 19.90 12.57
N VAL A 18 8.12 18.96 11.83
CA VAL A 18 8.42 19.14 10.40
C VAL A 18 7.16 18.88 9.57
N LEU A 19 6.56 19.92 8.99
CA LEU A 19 5.37 19.81 8.15
C LEU A 19 5.76 19.89 6.66
N PRO A 20 5.25 18.99 5.80
CA PRO A 20 5.57 19.05 4.38
C PRO A 20 4.98 20.33 3.74
N SER A 21 5.73 20.91 2.82
CA SER A 21 5.28 22.00 1.95
C SER A 21 5.14 21.52 0.51
N LYS A 22 4.03 21.91 -0.14
CA LYS A 22 3.79 21.68 -1.57
C LYS A 22 4.41 22.78 -2.45
N VAL A 23 4.78 23.90 -1.85
CA VAL A 23 5.45 25.03 -2.50
C VAL A 23 6.92 25.04 -2.08
N PRO A 24 7.83 25.55 -2.93
CA PRO A 24 9.22 25.75 -2.54
C PRO A 24 9.33 26.60 -1.29
N THR A 25 10.26 26.22 -0.41
CA THR A 25 10.63 26.96 0.81
C THR A 25 12.13 26.80 1.00
N ARG A 26 12.72 27.60 1.89
CA ARG A 26 14.14 27.46 2.26
C ARG A 26 14.44 26.26 3.18
N PHE A 27 13.40 25.57 3.66
CA PHE A 27 13.51 24.45 4.60
C PHE A 27 13.35 23.11 3.87
N LEU A 28 14.30 22.21 4.08
CA LEU A 28 14.34 20.91 3.42
C LEU A 28 14.29 19.79 4.45
N PHE A 29 13.24 18.97 4.39
CA PHE A 29 13.25 17.68 5.05
C PHE A 29 14.07 16.69 4.22
N VAL A 30 15.07 16.08 4.84
CA VAL A 30 15.98 15.15 4.18
C VAL A 30 15.89 13.80 4.87
N ALA A 31 15.19 12.85 4.23
CA ALA A 31 15.16 11.46 4.69
C ALA A 31 16.36 10.66 4.18
N ASN A 32 16.74 9.65 4.96
CA ASN A 32 17.95 8.83 4.83
C ASN A 32 19.26 9.59 5.04
N ALA A 33 19.21 10.72 5.77
CA ALA A 33 20.36 11.47 6.24
C ALA A 33 20.18 11.84 7.71
N GLY A 34 21.11 11.43 8.58
CA GLY A 34 21.09 11.76 10.01
C GLY A 34 21.83 10.76 10.89
N PRO A 35 21.97 11.03 12.21
CA PRO A 35 22.87 10.28 13.07
C PRO A 35 22.54 8.78 13.19
N ARG A 36 21.26 8.38 13.09
CA ARG A 36 20.87 6.96 13.12
C ARG A 36 21.42 6.14 11.96
N VAL A 37 21.69 6.77 10.82
CA VAL A 37 22.31 6.10 9.66
C VAL A 37 23.82 6.35 9.61
N GLY A 38 24.40 6.88 10.68
CA GLY A 38 25.84 7.10 10.84
C GLY A 38 26.34 8.41 10.22
N ASP A 39 25.45 9.35 9.90
CA ASP A 39 25.84 10.65 9.34
C ASP A 39 26.13 11.67 10.43
N ASP A 40 27.26 12.36 10.30
CA ASP A 40 27.54 13.58 11.02
C ASP A 40 26.78 14.77 10.38
N LEU A 41 26.24 15.67 11.20
CA LEU A 41 25.45 16.81 10.72
C LEU A 41 26.29 17.78 9.90
N ALA A 42 27.59 17.91 10.20
CA ALA A 42 28.50 18.70 9.38
C ALA A 42 28.72 18.07 7.99
N ALA A 43 28.78 16.73 7.90
CA ALA A 43 28.83 16.03 6.62
C ALA A 43 27.56 16.26 5.80
N VAL A 44 26.39 16.27 6.44
CA VAL A 44 25.12 16.65 5.79
C VAL A 44 25.19 18.09 5.30
N ALA A 45 25.65 19.06 6.11
CA ALA A 45 25.77 20.45 5.69
C ALA A 45 26.67 20.62 4.44
N LEU A 46 27.79 19.88 4.37
CA LEU A 46 28.69 19.89 3.23
C LEU A 46 28.04 19.39 1.93
N VAL A 47 27.08 18.47 2.02
CA VAL A 47 26.31 18.00 0.84
C VAL A 47 25.42 19.11 0.27
N PHE A 48 24.92 20.01 1.11
CA PHE A 48 24.00 21.09 0.70
C PHE A 48 24.73 22.41 0.37
N ALA A 49 25.93 22.62 0.89
CA ALA A 49 26.73 23.83 0.68
C ALA A 49 26.96 24.23 -0.80
N PRO A 50 27.13 23.31 -1.78
CA PRO A 50 27.29 23.69 -3.19
C PRO A 50 26.08 24.41 -3.79
N PHE A 51 24.90 24.28 -3.19
CA PHE A 51 23.67 24.88 -3.70
C PHE A 51 23.41 26.28 -3.11
N GLY A 52 24.07 26.63 -2.01
CA GLY A 52 23.97 27.91 -1.30
C GLY A 52 24.35 27.77 0.17
N ALA A 53 24.38 28.90 0.89
CA ALA A 53 24.69 28.90 2.32
C ALA A 53 23.66 28.06 3.12
N VAL A 54 24.16 27.18 3.99
CA VAL A 54 23.38 26.36 4.92
C VAL A 54 23.35 27.08 6.27
N VAL A 55 22.15 27.41 6.75
CA VAL A 55 21.92 28.10 8.02
C VAL A 55 22.02 27.12 9.18
N SER A 56 21.34 25.97 9.07
CA SER A 56 21.36 24.93 10.09
C SER A 56 21.06 23.55 9.50
N VAL A 57 21.58 22.53 10.18
CA VAL A 57 21.17 21.13 10.00
C VAL A 57 20.74 20.61 11.36
N GLU A 58 19.45 20.35 11.50
CA GLU A 58 18.82 20.01 12.77
C GLU A 58 18.23 18.61 12.73
N VAL A 59 18.36 17.88 13.82
CA VAL A 59 17.71 16.58 14.01
C VAL A 59 16.88 16.63 15.29
N PRO A 60 15.61 16.21 15.25
CA PRO A 60 14.77 16.21 16.45
C PRO A 60 15.36 15.36 17.57
N THR A 61 15.96 14.22 17.22
CA THR A 61 16.73 13.39 18.16
C THR A 61 17.85 12.64 17.42
N PRO A 62 18.94 12.23 18.11
CA PRO A 62 20.01 11.41 17.53
C PRO A 62 19.53 10.05 16.98
N LEU A 63 18.31 9.62 17.34
CA LEU A 63 17.71 8.35 16.90
C LEU A 63 16.93 8.47 15.57
N LYS A 64 17.02 9.60 14.87
CA LYS A 64 16.37 9.81 13.58
C LYS A 64 17.32 9.57 12.40
N ALA A 65 16.76 8.96 11.35
CA ALA A 65 17.40 8.75 10.05
C ALA A 65 16.99 9.85 9.05
N HIS A 66 16.62 11.01 9.56
CA HIS A 66 16.24 12.20 8.79
C HIS A 66 16.67 13.44 9.56
N CYS A 67 16.86 14.54 8.83
CA CYS A 67 17.19 15.86 9.36
C CYS A 67 16.40 16.95 8.63
N LEU A 68 16.38 18.15 9.21
CA LEU A 68 15.94 19.37 8.57
C LEU A 68 17.18 20.18 8.19
N VAL A 69 17.28 20.54 6.92
CA VAL A 69 18.31 21.44 6.41
C VAL A 69 17.66 22.78 6.10
N THR A 70 18.14 23.84 6.74
CA THR A 70 17.70 25.21 6.46
C THR A 70 18.72 25.87 5.54
N MET A 71 18.30 26.23 4.33
CA MET A 71 19.10 27.04 3.41
C MET A 71 18.86 28.52 3.69
N GLU A 72 19.83 29.38 3.37
CA GLU A 72 19.67 30.84 3.55
C GLU A 72 18.52 31.37 2.69
N VAL A 73 18.42 30.90 1.44
CA VAL A 73 17.44 31.35 0.44
C VAL A 73 16.68 30.19 -0.20
N GLU A 74 15.41 30.42 -0.51
CA GLU A 74 14.51 29.42 -1.16
C GLU A 74 15.09 28.89 -2.48
N ALA A 75 15.67 29.76 -3.31
CA ALA A 75 16.25 29.36 -4.59
C ALA A 75 17.39 28.33 -4.44
N ALA A 76 18.16 28.40 -3.34
CA ALA A 76 19.21 27.43 -3.04
C ALA A 76 18.61 26.08 -2.62
N ALA A 77 17.56 26.10 -1.81
CA ALA A 77 16.82 24.90 -1.42
C ALA A 77 16.16 24.21 -2.63
N ALA A 78 15.61 24.99 -3.57
CA ALA A 78 15.02 24.45 -4.79
C ALA A 78 16.04 23.71 -5.66
N ARG A 79 17.22 24.30 -5.89
CA ARG A 79 18.32 23.64 -6.62
C ARG A 79 18.82 22.39 -5.92
N ALA A 80 19.01 22.46 -4.60
CA ALA A 80 19.45 21.32 -3.80
C ALA A 80 18.46 20.15 -3.92
N ARG A 81 17.15 20.42 -3.80
CA ARG A 81 16.11 19.40 -3.96
C ARG A 81 16.11 18.80 -5.37
N GLU A 82 16.19 19.62 -6.41
CA GLU A 82 16.20 19.15 -7.80
C GLU A 82 17.34 18.17 -8.08
N VAL A 83 18.53 18.44 -7.54
CA VAL A 83 19.72 17.62 -7.78
C VAL A 83 19.78 16.41 -6.84
N LEU A 84 19.39 16.53 -5.58
CA LEU A 84 19.61 15.49 -4.57
C LEU A 84 18.40 14.55 -4.37
N HIS A 85 17.18 14.99 -4.69
CA HIS A 85 15.98 14.16 -4.48
C HIS A 85 15.99 12.90 -5.35
N GLY A 86 15.87 11.73 -4.71
CA GLY A 86 15.87 10.44 -5.40
C GLY A 86 17.22 10.09 -6.02
N LYS A 87 18.33 10.68 -5.54
CA LYS A 87 19.69 10.38 -5.99
C LYS A 87 20.54 9.79 -4.87
N ALA A 88 21.44 8.88 -5.24
CA ALA A 88 22.46 8.33 -4.36
C ALA A 88 23.49 9.40 -4.00
N CYS A 89 23.78 9.58 -2.72
CA CYS A 89 24.78 10.53 -2.24
C CYS A 89 26.02 9.78 -1.79
N ALA A 90 27.09 9.82 -2.58
CA ALA A 90 28.35 9.16 -2.26
C ALA A 90 28.95 9.62 -0.92
N ALA A 91 28.82 10.92 -0.60
CA ALA A 91 29.30 11.50 0.65
C ALA A 91 28.54 11.00 1.90
N LEU A 92 27.32 10.50 1.75
CA LEU A 92 26.50 9.93 2.83
C LEU A 92 26.29 8.42 2.62
N GLY A 93 27.39 7.71 2.35
CA GLY A 93 27.42 6.25 2.24
C GLY A 93 26.74 5.67 1.00
N GLY A 94 26.59 6.46 -0.07
CA GLY A 94 25.96 6.03 -1.32
C GLY A 94 24.44 5.86 -1.24
N ARG A 95 23.81 6.28 -0.14
CA ARG A 95 22.37 6.12 0.09
C ARG A 95 21.57 7.10 -0.75
N MET A 96 20.39 6.67 -1.17
CA MET A 96 19.45 7.53 -1.88
C MET A 96 18.77 8.50 -0.90
N LEU A 97 18.91 9.81 -1.17
CA LEU A 97 18.32 10.87 -0.36
C LEU A 97 16.90 11.20 -0.85
N TRP A 98 15.99 11.40 0.09
CA TRP A 98 14.63 11.86 -0.20
C TRP A 98 14.45 13.27 0.35
N VAL A 99 14.60 14.26 -0.53
CA VAL A 99 14.53 15.68 -0.17
C VAL A 99 13.14 16.26 -0.48
N GLN A 100 12.46 16.83 0.50
CA GLN A 100 11.16 17.47 0.32
C GLN A 100 11.18 18.87 0.94
N PHE A 101 10.39 19.80 0.40
CA PHE A 101 10.21 21.09 1.05
C PHE A 101 9.43 20.89 2.35
N SER A 102 9.86 21.61 3.38
CA SER A 102 9.19 21.71 4.68
C SER A 102 8.66 23.11 4.88
N GLN A 103 7.63 23.27 5.68
CA GLN A 103 7.30 24.55 6.27
C GLN A 103 8.39 24.97 7.26
N GLU A 104 8.43 26.25 7.60
CA GLU A 104 9.29 26.76 8.66
C GLU A 104 8.98 26.04 9.97
N PRO A 105 9.98 25.49 10.68
CA PRO A 105 9.77 24.90 11.99
C PRO A 105 9.32 25.99 12.98
N GLU A 106 8.17 25.80 13.62
CA GLU A 106 7.66 26.71 14.64
C GLU A 106 8.57 26.64 15.89
N CYS A 107 9.22 27.76 16.22
CA CYS A 107 10.05 27.87 17.42
C CYS A 107 9.15 28.17 18.64
N GLY A 108 9.05 27.23 19.58
CA GLY A 108 8.37 27.46 20.85
C GLY A 108 9.22 28.33 21.79
N ALA A 109 8.99 29.64 21.77
CA ALA A 109 9.48 30.55 22.81
C ALA A 109 8.32 31.41 23.33
N GLY A 110 8.00 31.24 24.62
CA GLY A 110 6.99 32.04 25.30
C GLY A 110 7.37 33.52 25.34
N SER A 111 6.48 34.37 24.84
CA SER A 111 6.39 35.78 25.26
C SER A 111 4.91 36.13 25.44
N GLY A 112 4.41 35.89 26.66
CA GLY A 112 3.16 36.46 27.11
C GLY A 112 3.39 37.92 27.50
N SER A 113 2.82 38.84 26.73
CA SER A 113 2.47 40.17 27.25
C SER A 113 1.29 39.99 28.20
N ALA A 114 1.44 40.50 29.42
CA ALA A 114 0.47 40.43 30.50
C ALA A 114 -0.94 40.90 30.07
N GLY A 115 -1.96 40.14 30.46
CA GLY A 115 -3.36 40.50 30.34
C GLY A 115 -4.18 39.78 31.40
N SER A 116 -4.34 40.44 32.54
CA SER A 116 -5.38 40.30 33.57
C SER A 116 -5.96 38.91 33.87
N ASP A 117 -5.65 38.46 35.08
CA ASP A 117 -6.54 37.88 36.10
C ASP A 117 -7.64 36.90 35.68
N ASN A 118 -7.37 35.65 36.09
CA ASN A 118 -8.25 34.75 36.85
C ASN A 118 -9.70 34.62 36.37
N ASP A 119 -9.97 33.53 35.64
CA ASP A 119 -10.89 32.48 36.08
C ASP A 119 -11.03 31.43 34.98
N ALA A 120 -10.46 30.25 35.19
CA ALA A 120 -10.92 28.97 34.63
C ALA A 120 -9.97 27.86 35.08
N ARG A 121 -10.23 27.32 36.27
CA ARG A 121 -9.98 25.89 36.46
C ARG A 121 -10.98 25.17 35.58
N ASP A 122 -10.50 24.14 34.87
CA ASP A 122 -11.26 23.17 34.06
C ASP A 122 -11.23 23.39 32.54
N SER A 123 -10.13 23.02 31.86
CA SER A 123 -10.14 22.60 30.44
C SER A 123 -8.79 22.04 29.92
N ASP A 124 -7.97 21.40 30.76
CA ASP A 124 -6.62 20.94 30.35
C ASP A 124 -6.57 19.49 29.84
N ARG A 125 -7.73 18.83 29.70
CA ARG A 125 -7.85 17.48 29.10
C ARG A 125 -8.23 17.47 27.63
N ASP A 126 -8.58 18.61 27.04
CA ASP A 126 -9.19 18.65 25.70
C ASP A 126 -8.25 19.01 24.55
N ARG A 127 -6.99 19.38 24.83
CA ARG A 127 -6.12 19.99 23.81
C ARG A 127 -5.10 19.05 23.16
N GLU A 128 -4.73 17.94 23.80
CA GLU A 128 -3.85 16.91 23.22
C GLU A 128 -4.46 16.14 22.03
N LYS A 129 -5.79 16.13 21.88
CA LYS A 129 -6.49 15.40 20.80
C LYS A 129 -6.36 16.01 19.40
N LYS A 130 -5.91 17.25 19.23
CA LYS A 130 -6.06 17.99 17.95
C LYS A 130 -5.01 17.70 16.86
N GLY A 131 -3.92 16.98 17.16
CA GLY A 131 -2.85 16.67 16.20
C GLY A 131 -2.89 15.26 15.61
N GLU A 132 -3.17 14.25 16.44
CA GLU A 132 -3.35 12.86 16.04
C GLU A 132 -4.73 12.64 15.41
N GLY A 133 -5.74 13.39 15.89
CA GLY A 133 -7.10 13.41 15.34
C GLY A 133 -7.12 13.56 13.82
N LYS A 134 -6.39 14.51 13.21
CA LYS A 134 -6.51 14.75 11.76
C LYS A 134 -6.12 13.58 10.85
N GLN A 135 -5.23 12.69 11.27
CA GLN A 135 -4.86 11.50 10.47
C GLN A 135 -5.74 10.30 10.84
N GLU A 136 -6.15 10.21 12.10
CA GLU A 136 -7.07 9.18 12.63
C GLU A 136 -8.50 9.38 12.12
N ASP A 137 -8.93 10.63 11.94
CA ASP A 137 -10.19 11.06 11.32
C ASP A 137 -10.33 10.58 9.87
N LEU A 138 -9.21 10.25 9.21
CA LEU A 138 -9.15 9.73 7.84
C LEU A 138 -9.01 8.20 7.77
N TRP A 139 -8.88 7.53 8.92
CA TRP A 139 -8.85 6.07 8.98
C TRP A 139 -10.22 5.51 8.65
N CYS A 140 -10.22 4.39 7.92
CA CYS A 140 -11.43 3.59 7.77
C CYS A 140 -11.53 2.74 9.06
N PRO A 141 -12.53 2.98 9.93
CA PRO A 141 -12.65 2.18 11.15
C PRO A 141 -12.86 0.72 10.78
N ALA A 142 -12.11 -0.16 11.44
CA ALA A 142 -12.15 -1.58 11.14
C ALA A 142 -13.44 -2.22 11.67
N VAL A 143 -14.21 -2.85 10.80
CA VAL A 143 -15.35 -3.67 11.23
C VAL A 143 -14.87 -4.97 11.86
N ARG A 144 -15.75 -5.65 12.60
CA ARG A 144 -15.42 -6.88 13.33
C ARG A 144 -15.91 -8.15 12.66
N ASP A 145 -16.76 -8.00 11.65
CA ASP A 145 -17.37 -9.10 10.94
C ASP A 145 -17.28 -8.86 9.43
N SER A 146 -17.28 -9.96 8.68
CA SER A 146 -17.18 -9.92 7.22
C SER A 146 -18.46 -9.45 6.52
N ALA A 147 -19.63 -9.55 7.16
CA ALA A 147 -20.88 -9.08 6.59
C ALA A 147 -20.91 -7.55 6.47
N SER A 148 -20.35 -6.85 7.46
CA SER A 148 -20.23 -5.40 7.50
C SER A 148 -19.04 -4.86 6.68
N LEU A 149 -18.15 -5.73 6.20
CA LEU A 149 -16.91 -5.31 5.52
C LEU A 149 -17.16 -4.71 4.12
N GLY A 150 -18.20 -5.16 3.42
CA GLY A 150 -18.50 -4.69 2.07
C GLY A 150 -17.46 -5.08 1.00
N VAL A 151 -16.65 -6.11 1.26
CA VAL A 151 -15.67 -6.69 0.33
C VAL A 151 -16.15 -8.10 -0.09
N PRO A 152 -16.74 -8.25 -1.30
CA PRO A 152 -17.26 -9.53 -1.75
C PRO A 152 -16.18 -10.62 -1.82
N GLY A 153 -16.47 -11.78 -1.23
CA GLY A 153 -15.54 -12.91 -1.20
C GLY A 153 -14.54 -12.90 -0.03
N ALA A 154 -14.64 -11.94 0.89
CA ALA A 154 -13.90 -11.99 2.16
C ALA A 154 -14.82 -12.56 3.27
N THR A 155 -14.38 -13.61 3.96
CA THR A 155 -15.10 -14.22 5.09
C THR A 155 -14.18 -14.32 6.29
N LEU A 156 -14.63 -13.85 7.47
CA LEU A 156 -13.89 -13.93 8.73
C LEU A 156 -14.57 -14.93 9.67
N VAL A 157 -13.80 -15.87 10.20
CA VAL A 157 -14.19 -16.81 11.23
C VAL A 157 -13.35 -16.54 12.49
N THR A 158 -13.98 -16.08 13.54
CA THR A 158 -13.32 -15.79 14.84
C THR A 158 -13.21 -17.04 15.69
N ASN A 159 -12.21 -17.11 16.57
CA ASN A 159 -11.96 -18.27 17.44
C ASN A 159 -11.89 -19.59 16.65
N PHE A 160 -11.32 -19.54 15.44
CA PHE A 160 -11.19 -20.67 14.56
C PHE A 160 -10.16 -21.67 15.07
N VAL A 161 -9.05 -21.17 15.64
CA VAL A 161 -7.97 -21.97 16.22
C VAL A 161 -8.13 -21.99 17.74
N THR A 162 -7.82 -23.12 18.40
CA THR A 162 -7.83 -23.15 19.87
C THR A 162 -6.58 -22.46 20.42
N ARG A 163 -6.53 -22.27 21.74
CA ARG A 163 -5.32 -21.71 22.37
C ARG A 163 -4.15 -22.68 22.27
N GLU A 164 -4.41 -23.97 22.44
CA GLU A 164 -3.41 -25.03 22.40
C GLU A 164 -2.82 -25.17 20.99
N GLU A 165 -3.66 -25.12 19.96
CA GLU A 165 -3.21 -25.09 18.56
C GLU A 165 -2.39 -23.82 18.26
N GLU A 166 -2.79 -22.65 18.77
CA GLU A 166 -2.02 -21.41 18.63
C GLU A 166 -0.63 -21.53 19.27
N GLU A 167 -0.55 -22.09 20.48
CA GLU A 167 0.72 -22.35 21.17
C GLU A 167 1.61 -23.34 20.40
N GLU A 168 1.04 -24.43 19.87
CA GLU A 168 1.76 -25.42 19.05
C GLU A 168 2.30 -24.81 17.74
N MET A 169 1.47 -24.05 17.02
CA MET A 169 1.86 -23.39 15.76
C MET A 169 2.98 -22.36 15.99
N LEU A 170 2.90 -21.57 17.06
CA LEU A 170 3.95 -20.61 17.42
C LEU A 170 5.25 -21.32 17.81
N ALA A 171 5.18 -22.33 18.69
CA ALA A 171 6.34 -23.12 19.09
C ALA A 171 7.01 -23.81 17.90
N GLY A 172 6.23 -24.32 16.95
CA GLY A 172 6.69 -24.96 15.72
C GLY A 172 7.41 -24.03 14.74
N THR A 173 7.38 -22.71 14.95
CA THR A 173 8.07 -21.73 14.08
C THR A 173 9.12 -20.88 14.78
N ASP A 174 9.02 -20.64 16.09
CA ASP A 174 9.88 -19.68 16.81
C ASP A 174 11.39 -19.94 16.68
N GLY A 175 11.79 -21.21 16.72
CA GLY A 175 13.17 -21.65 16.63
C GLY A 175 13.66 -22.01 15.22
N ASP A 176 12.86 -21.81 14.17
CA ASP A 176 13.20 -22.30 12.85
C ASP A 176 14.37 -21.51 12.21
N PRO A 177 15.51 -22.15 11.87
CA PRO A 177 16.66 -21.43 11.32
C PRO A 177 16.42 -20.86 9.91
N ARG A 178 15.33 -21.27 9.23
CA ARG A 178 15.00 -20.83 7.87
C ARG A 178 14.29 -19.48 7.80
N TRP A 179 14.04 -18.81 8.93
CA TRP A 179 13.47 -17.46 8.94
C TRP A 179 14.29 -16.51 8.06
N GLN A 180 13.65 -15.91 7.07
CA GLN A 180 14.25 -14.91 6.19
C GLN A 180 13.83 -13.52 6.62
N ARG A 181 14.76 -12.57 6.69
CA ARG A 181 14.45 -11.17 6.95
C ARG A 181 14.13 -10.45 5.64
N LEU A 182 12.93 -9.90 5.55
CA LEU A 182 12.58 -8.86 4.59
C LEU A 182 12.79 -7.48 5.23
N ALA A 183 12.61 -6.40 4.46
CA ALA A 183 12.96 -5.03 4.88
C ALA A 183 12.48 -4.62 6.29
N LYS A 184 11.30 -5.05 6.74
CA LYS A 184 10.74 -4.68 8.06
C LYS A 184 10.14 -5.86 8.85
N ARG A 185 10.12 -7.07 8.28
CA ARG A 185 9.45 -8.25 8.86
C ARG A 185 10.24 -9.50 8.52
N ARG A 186 10.00 -10.60 9.25
CA ARG A 186 10.55 -11.91 8.87
C ARG A 186 9.47 -12.82 8.29
N VAL A 187 9.89 -13.72 7.41
CA VAL A 187 9.02 -14.67 6.70
C VAL A 187 9.62 -16.07 6.74
N LEU A 188 8.75 -17.06 6.72
CA LEU A 188 9.09 -18.48 6.65
C LEU A 188 8.14 -19.16 5.65
N HIS A 189 8.65 -20.12 4.88
CA HIS A 189 7.89 -20.80 3.83
C HIS A 189 7.91 -22.32 4.02
N TYR A 190 6.78 -22.94 3.72
CA TYR A 190 6.61 -24.40 3.64
C TYR A 190 5.89 -24.77 2.35
N GLY A 191 6.13 -25.99 1.88
CA GLY A 191 5.70 -26.53 0.60
C GLY A 191 6.52 -25.95 -0.54
N TYR A 192 6.30 -24.67 -0.84
CA TYR A 192 7.01 -23.93 -1.88
C TYR A 192 7.51 -22.58 -1.37
N ALA A 193 8.77 -22.27 -1.65
CA ALA A 193 9.37 -20.98 -1.32
C ALA A 193 8.81 -19.89 -2.25
N PHE A 194 8.36 -18.77 -1.66
CA PHE A 194 7.91 -17.62 -2.44
C PHE A 194 9.09 -16.73 -2.81
N ASP A 195 9.36 -16.61 -4.10
CA ASP A 195 10.37 -15.73 -4.64
C ASP A 195 9.78 -14.32 -4.82
N TYR A 196 10.30 -13.35 -4.07
CA TYR A 196 9.82 -11.96 -4.10
C TYR A 196 10.25 -11.17 -5.35
N GLY A 197 11.27 -11.64 -6.06
CA GLY A 197 11.74 -11.06 -7.33
C GLY A 197 10.82 -11.46 -8.48
N THR A 198 10.53 -12.76 -8.61
CA THR A 198 9.62 -13.28 -9.65
C THR A 198 8.15 -13.28 -9.26
N ARG A 199 7.85 -13.11 -7.96
CA ARG A 199 6.52 -13.16 -7.34
C ARG A 199 5.78 -14.47 -7.57
N HIS A 200 6.51 -15.58 -7.56
CA HIS A 200 5.96 -16.92 -7.74
C HIS A 200 6.45 -17.86 -6.64
N ALA A 201 5.68 -18.91 -6.37
CA ALA A 201 6.12 -20.06 -5.60
C ALA A 201 6.29 -21.25 -6.56
N ARG A 202 7.54 -21.64 -6.86
CA ARG A 202 7.84 -22.79 -7.76
C ARG A 202 8.88 -23.73 -7.17
N ALA A 203 9.81 -23.21 -6.38
CA ALA A 203 10.84 -24.01 -5.75
C ALA A 203 10.26 -24.73 -4.53
N ALA A 204 10.17 -26.05 -4.58
CA ALA A 204 9.78 -26.86 -3.44
C ALA A 204 10.74 -26.64 -2.25
N THR A 205 10.22 -26.70 -1.04
CA THR A 205 10.96 -26.58 0.22
C THR A 205 10.45 -27.61 1.22
N THR A 206 10.64 -27.38 2.52
CA THR A 206 10.12 -28.23 3.59
C THR A 206 8.60 -28.37 3.47
N PRO A 207 8.02 -29.58 3.51
CA PRO A 207 6.58 -29.81 3.46
C PRO A 207 5.81 -29.04 4.54
N LEU A 208 4.50 -28.89 4.35
CA LEU A 208 3.64 -28.32 5.39
C LEU A 208 3.76 -29.12 6.68
N PRO A 209 3.83 -28.45 7.85
CA PRO A 209 4.02 -29.13 9.12
C PRO A 209 2.71 -29.76 9.62
N HIS A 210 2.79 -30.98 10.18
CA HIS A 210 1.61 -31.76 10.59
C HIS A 210 0.65 -31.08 11.58
N TYR A 211 1.14 -30.14 12.39
CA TYR A 211 0.29 -29.39 13.32
C TYR A 211 -0.76 -28.51 12.61
N VAL A 212 -0.67 -28.33 11.29
CA VAL A 212 -1.71 -27.62 10.50
C VAL A 212 -2.73 -28.56 9.88
N ASP A 213 -2.53 -29.88 9.90
CA ASP A 213 -3.39 -30.85 9.21
C ASP A 213 -4.83 -30.79 9.75
N GLY A 214 -4.99 -30.81 11.07
CA GLY A 214 -6.29 -30.68 11.73
C GLY A 214 -6.97 -29.33 11.47
N LEU A 215 -6.18 -28.26 11.31
CA LEU A 215 -6.67 -26.92 10.98
C LEU A 215 -7.23 -26.88 9.55
N LEU A 216 -6.51 -27.46 8.59
CA LEU A 216 -6.94 -27.48 7.18
C LEU A 216 -8.18 -28.37 7.00
N ALA A 217 -8.23 -29.53 7.65
CA ALA A 217 -9.41 -30.39 7.64
C ALA A 217 -10.64 -29.68 8.23
N ARG A 218 -10.48 -28.95 9.35
CA ARG A 218 -11.56 -28.14 9.91
C ARG A 218 -12.00 -27.01 8.98
N ALA A 219 -11.06 -26.32 8.34
CA ALA A 219 -11.39 -25.26 7.38
C ALA A 219 -12.19 -25.83 6.20
N ALA A 220 -11.79 -26.99 5.67
CA ALA A 220 -12.50 -27.67 4.59
C ALA A 220 -13.94 -28.06 4.96
N ALA A 221 -14.19 -28.36 6.24
CA ALA A 221 -15.51 -28.72 6.75
C ALA A 221 -16.41 -27.50 7.11
N LEU A 222 -15.94 -26.26 6.95
CA LEU A 222 -16.74 -25.07 7.29
C LEU A 222 -17.94 -24.89 6.35
N VAL A 223 -19.15 -25.05 6.90
CA VAL A 223 -20.39 -24.78 6.18
C VAL A 223 -20.59 -23.27 6.02
N GLY A 224 -20.92 -22.84 4.80
CA GLY A 224 -21.23 -21.43 4.49
C GLY A 224 -20.00 -20.54 4.29
N CYS A 225 -18.78 -21.07 4.35
CA CYS A 225 -17.54 -20.34 4.08
C CYS A 225 -17.00 -20.69 2.69
N VAL A 226 -17.47 -19.98 1.66
CA VAL A 226 -17.12 -20.24 0.25
C VAL A 226 -15.60 -20.25 0.04
N GLY A 227 -15.10 -21.30 -0.60
CA GLY A 227 -13.69 -21.51 -0.93
C GLY A 227 -12.91 -22.26 0.14
N ALA A 228 -13.41 -22.31 1.38
CA ALA A 228 -12.73 -22.99 2.47
C ALA A 228 -12.66 -24.51 2.25
N GLU A 229 -13.55 -25.09 1.44
CA GLU A 229 -13.51 -26.49 1.00
C GLU A 229 -12.20 -26.87 0.27
N ARG A 230 -11.43 -25.87 -0.19
CA ARG A 230 -10.09 -26.05 -0.79
C ARG A 230 -8.95 -26.03 0.22
N ALA A 231 -9.22 -25.96 1.52
CA ALA A 231 -8.16 -25.87 2.53
C ALA A 231 -7.18 -27.06 2.44
N GLU A 232 -7.68 -28.28 2.24
CA GLU A 232 -6.86 -29.49 2.11
C GLU A 232 -6.06 -29.55 0.80
N THR A 233 -6.40 -28.73 -0.20
CA THR A 233 -5.60 -28.62 -1.43
C THR A 233 -4.47 -27.60 -1.30
N CYS A 234 -4.35 -26.92 -0.16
CA CYS A 234 -3.26 -25.97 0.06
C CYS A 234 -1.94 -26.72 0.26
N ASP A 235 -1.00 -26.47 -0.65
CA ASP A 235 0.32 -27.08 -0.70
C ASP A 235 1.45 -26.06 -0.44
N GLN A 236 1.11 -24.78 -0.21
CA GLN A 236 2.04 -23.73 0.19
C GLN A 236 1.57 -23.07 1.47
N LEU A 237 2.50 -22.80 2.39
CA LEU A 237 2.29 -21.96 3.57
C LEU A 237 3.35 -20.84 3.65
N THR A 238 2.92 -19.61 3.86
CA THR A 238 3.78 -18.47 4.26
C THR A 238 3.46 -18.05 5.69
N VAL A 239 4.44 -18.09 6.58
CA VAL A 239 4.37 -17.51 7.91
C VAL A 239 5.00 -16.11 7.87
N ASN A 240 4.29 -15.11 8.36
CA ASN A 240 4.81 -13.75 8.53
C ASN A 240 4.80 -13.37 10.01
N GLU A 241 5.88 -12.76 10.50
CA GLU A 241 5.90 -12.15 11.84
C GLU A 241 6.08 -10.64 11.76
N TYR A 242 5.24 -9.93 12.50
CA TYR A 242 5.18 -8.48 12.58
C TYR A 242 5.42 -8.02 14.01
N ALA A 243 6.33 -7.05 14.17
CA ALA A 243 6.41 -6.25 15.39
C ALA A 243 5.37 -5.12 15.36
N ALA A 244 5.01 -4.56 16.51
CA ALA A 244 4.13 -3.39 16.58
C ALA A 244 4.64 -2.23 15.70
N GLY A 245 3.76 -1.66 14.86
CA GLY A 245 4.12 -0.61 13.89
C GLY A 245 4.63 -1.13 12.53
N VAL A 246 4.93 -2.43 12.42
CA VAL A 246 5.25 -3.07 11.15
C VAL A 246 3.96 -3.52 10.47
N GLY A 247 3.88 -3.23 9.18
CA GLY A 247 2.77 -3.57 8.31
C GLY A 247 3.21 -4.36 7.08
N LEU A 248 2.28 -4.47 6.15
CA LEU A 248 2.43 -5.10 4.85
C LEU A 248 1.94 -4.08 3.82
N ALA A 249 2.64 -3.90 2.70
CA ALA A 249 2.26 -2.92 1.69
C ALA A 249 1.03 -3.39 0.88
N PRO A 250 0.23 -2.47 0.29
CA PRO A 250 -0.86 -2.79 -0.64
C PRO A 250 -0.45 -3.71 -1.78
N HIS A 251 -1.07 -4.88 -1.86
CA HIS A 251 -0.80 -5.87 -2.90
C HIS A 251 -2.01 -6.79 -3.13
N ILE A 252 -1.98 -7.48 -4.26
CA ILE A 252 -2.83 -8.63 -4.58
C ILE A 252 -1.88 -9.81 -4.76
N ASP A 253 -2.23 -10.98 -4.23
CA ASP A 253 -1.43 -12.19 -4.42
C ASP A 253 -1.43 -12.56 -5.91
N THR A 254 -0.24 -12.88 -6.45
CA THR A 254 -0.03 -13.16 -7.88
C THR A 254 -1.09 -14.12 -8.42
N HIS A 255 -1.72 -13.77 -9.54
CA HIS A 255 -2.85 -14.52 -10.08
C HIS A 255 -2.39 -15.86 -10.65
N SER A 256 -1.22 -15.87 -11.31
CA SER A 256 -0.61 -17.07 -11.88
C SER A 256 0.02 -18.00 -10.85
N ALA A 257 0.39 -17.51 -9.66
CA ALA A 257 1.12 -18.31 -8.68
C ALA A 257 0.22 -19.18 -7.80
N PHE A 258 -1.03 -18.74 -7.57
CA PHE A 258 -1.90 -19.35 -6.57
C PHE A 258 -3.33 -19.57 -7.09
N GLY A 259 -4.01 -20.52 -6.45
CA GLY A 259 -5.39 -20.88 -6.65
C GLY A 259 -6.41 -19.77 -6.34
N PRO A 260 -7.70 -20.12 -6.36
CA PRO A 260 -8.80 -19.16 -6.17
C PRO A 260 -9.04 -18.76 -4.72
N THR A 261 -8.53 -19.54 -3.75
CA THR A 261 -8.72 -19.33 -2.32
C THR A 261 -7.39 -18.99 -1.64
N LEU A 262 -7.41 -18.01 -0.74
CA LEU A 262 -6.36 -17.75 0.24
C LEU A 262 -6.95 -17.92 1.65
N LEU A 263 -6.25 -18.63 2.52
CA LEU A 263 -6.62 -18.76 3.93
C LEU A 263 -5.54 -18.11 4.78
N SER A 264 -5.90 -17.18 5.67
CA SER A 264 -4.95 -16.49 6.54
C SER A 264 -5.38 -16.59 7.99
N VAL A 265 -4.61 -17.31 8.80
CA VAL A 265 -4.81 -17.46 10.23
C VAL A 265 -3.98 -16.41 10.96
N SER A 266 -4.59 -15.64 11.86
CA SER A 266 -3.90 -14.65 12.70
C SER A 266 -3.67 -15.19 14.10
N LEU A 267 -2.44 -15.08 14.61
CA LEU A 267 -2.00 -15.60 15.91
C LEU A 267 -1.24 -14.54 16.72
N ALA A 268 -1.16 -14.78 18.04
CA ALA A 268 -0.54 -13.93 19.05
C ALA A 268 -1.21 -12.56 19.20
N GLY A 269 -1.00 -11.65 18.25
CA GLY A 269 -1.52 -10.29 18.26
C GLY A 269 -2.57 -10.06 17.18
N HIS A 270 -3.44 -9.07 17.38
CA HIS A 270 -4.38 -8.63 16.37
C HIS A 270 -3.71 -7.76 15.30
N ALA A 271 -4.43 -7.55 14.19
CA ALA A 271 -4.15 -6.47 13.26
C ALA A 271 -5.43 -5.99 12.58
N VAL A 272 -5.42 -4.75 12.12
CA VAL A 272 -6.37 -4.32 11.09
C VAL A 272 -5.78 -4.58 9.71
N MET A 273 -6.52 -5.35 8.92
CA MET A 273 -6.28 -5.49 7.48
C MET A 273 -7.18 -4.51 6.74
N GLU A 274 -6.57 -3.68 5.90
CA GLU A 274 -7.28 -2.75 5.02
C GLU A 274 -7.32 -3.29 3.60
N PHE A 275 -8.47 -3.07 2.95
CA PHE A 275 -8.73 -3.42 1.57
C PHE A 275 -8.90 -2.15 0.75
N ARG A 276 -8.27 -2.10 -0.43
CA ARG A 276 -8.35 -1.00 -1.39
C ARG A 276 -8.76 -1.53 -2.75
N LEU A 277 -9.87 -1.03 -3.28
CA LEU A 277 -10.24 -1.23 -4.67
C LEU A 277 -9.88 0.03 -5.46
N LEU A 278 -8.97 -0.13 -6.42
CA LEU A 278 -8.64 0.93 -7.37
C LEU A 278 -9.79 1.02 -8.37
N GLY A 279 -10.35 2.22 -8.54
CA GLY A 279 -11.40 2.43 -9.52
C GLY A 279 -10.86 2.23 -10.94
N ALA A 280 -11.54 1.42 -11.75
CA ALA A 280 -11.23 1.30 -13.16
C ALA A 280 -11.38 2.67 -13.85
N LEU A 281 -10.42 3.03 -14.71
CA LEU A 281 -10.70 4.03 -15.74
C LEU A 281 -11.84 3.45 -16.58
N GLN A 282 -13.00 4.11 -16.60
CA GLN A 282 -14.03 3.72 -17.54
C GLN A 282 -13.43 3.79 -18.95
N PRO A 283 -13.60 2.75 -19.79
CA PRO A 283 -13.26 2.85 -21.20
C PRO A 283 -13.96 4.09 -21.75
N SER A 284 -13.24 4.95 -22.45
CA SER A 284 -13.86 6.10 -23.12
C SER A 284 -14.95 5.56 -24.04
N ALA A 285 -16.19 5.94 -23.80
CA ALA A 285 -17.25 5.79 -24.79
C ALA A 285 -16.95 6.75 -25.95
N CYS A 286 -16.03 6.34 -26.83
CA CYS A 286 -15.80 6.91 -28.13
C CYS A 286 -15.58 5.72 -29.06
N GLY A 287 -16.59 5.40 -29.87
CA GLY A 287 -16.56 4.27 -30.80
C GLY A 287 -17.75 3.31 -30.73
N ALA A 288 -18.91 3.71 -30.21
CA ALA A 288 -20.16 3.04 -30.60
C ALA A 288 -20.69 3.77 -31.84
N VAL A 289 -20.20 3.37 -33.02
CA VAL A 289 -20.87 3.71 -34.28
C VAL A 289 -22.22 3.01 -34.28
N HIS A 290 -23.28 3.81 -34.39
CA HIS A 290 -24.65 3.38 -34.59
C HIS A 290 -24.73 2.35 -35.72
N ALA A 291 -25.07 1.10 -35.41
CA ALA A 291 -25.64 0.19 -36.38
C ALA A 291 -27.15 0.40 -36.36
N ASP A 292 -27.63 0.94 -37.48
CA ASP A 292 -29.01 1.28 -37.79
C ASP A 292 -29.94 0.06 -37.68
N GLN A 293 -31.13 0.29 -37.14
CA GLN A 293 -32.19 -0.70 -37.01
C GLN A 293 -33.07 -0.65 -38.26
N THR A 294 -32.94 -1.65 -39.13
CA THR A 294 -34.05 -2.06 -39.99
C THR A 294 -34.26 -3.55 -39.87
N GLY A 295 -35.33 -3.93 -39.19
CA GLY A 295 -35.75 -5.33 -39.09
C GLY A 295 -36.44 -5.82 -40.36
N ARG A 296 -36.20 -7.09 -40.69
CA ARG A 296 -37.22 -8.03 -41.17
C ARG A 296 -36.65 -9.45 -41.13
N GLY A 297 -37.49 -10.39 -40.67
CA GLY A 297 -37.12 -11.75 -40.29
C GLY A 297 -36.91 -12.72 -41.44
N GLY A 298 -36.63 -13.96 -41.06
CA GLY A 298 -36.56 -15.12 -41.95
C GLY A 298 -35.58 -16.16 -41.44
N GLU A 299 -36.10 -17.27 -40.92
CA GLU A 299 -35.38 -18.53 -40.73
C GLU A 299 -34.77 -19.03 -42.06
N ALA A 300 -33.59 -19.65 -42.01
CA ALA A 300 -33.29 -20.97 -42.59
C ALA A 300 -31.78 -21.21 -42.75
N SER A 301 -31.45 -22.49 -42.82
CA SER A 301 -30.16 -23.16 -42.80
C SER A 301 -29.30 -23.04 -44.07
N SER A 302 -28.05 -23.49 -43.90
CA SER A 302 -27.22 -24.30 -44.82
C SER A 302 -26.39 -23.65 -45.97
N THR A 303 -25.12 -24.10 -45.98
CA THR A 303 -24.24 -24.49 -47.12
C THR A 303 -23.47 -23.47 -47.98
N SER A 304 -22.14 -23.60 -47.88
CA SER A 304 -21.09 -23.73 -48.94
C SER A 304 -20.87 -22.68 -50.05
N ALA A 305 -19.59 -22.26 -50.13
CA ALA A 305 -18.66 -22.25 -51.28
C ALA A 305 -18.78 -21.24 -52.46
N GLU A 306 -17.60 -20.65 -52.73
CA GLU A 306 -16.95 -20.32 -54.02
C GLU A 306 -17.34 -19.09 -54.89
N ALA A 307 -16.29 -18.25 -55.10
CA ALA A 307 -15.68 -17.79 -56.36
C ALA A 307 -16.34 -16.73 -57.30
N ALA A 308 -15.56 -15.64 -57.47
CA ALA A 308 -15.05 -15.04 -58.72
C ALA A 308 -15.89 -14.12 -59.64
N GLY A 309 -15.27 -12.96 -59.96
CA GLY A 309 -15.41 -12.16 -61.21
C GLY A 309 -16.61 -11.19 -61.27
N LYS A 310 -16.61 -10.04 -61.95
CA LYS A 310 -15.65 -9.32 -62.79
C LYS A 310 -16.34 -8.01 -63.26
N ASP A 311 -15.52 -7.00 -63.57
CA ASP A 311 -15.64 -5.97 -64.63
C ASP A 311 -16.71 -4.83 -64.62
N GLY A 312 -16.25 -3.64 -65.04
CA GLY A 312 -17.00 -2.47 -65.56
C GLY A 312 -16.87 -1.20 -64.70
N ASP A 313 -15.89 -0.30 -64.86
CA ASP A 313 -15.63 0.67 -65.96
C ASP A 313 -16.79 1.66 -66.23
N ASP A 314 -16.61 2.94 -65.88
CA ASP A 314 -16.51 4.06 -66.85
C ASP A 314 -16.58 5.47 -66.17
N GLY A 315 -15.79 6.41 -66.69
CA GLY A 315 -16.19 7.83 -66.82
C GLY A 315 -15.80 8.84 -65.73
N GLY A 316 -14.60 9.43 -65.84
CA GLY A 316 -14.44 10.88 -65.61
C GLY A 316 -14.74 11.69 -66.89
N PRO A 317 -14.53 13.02 -66.98
CA PRO A 317 -13.98 13.94 -65.98
C PRO A 317 -14.74 15.29 -65.86
N ASP A 318 -14.27 16.12 -64.92
CA ASP A 318 -13.80 17.50 -65.17
C ASP A 318 -14.36 18.63 -64.30
N SER A 319 -13.40 19.40 -63.78
CA SER A 319 -13.43 20.79 -63.30
C SER A 319 -14.61 21.29 -62.45
N ASN A 320 -14.33 21.68 -61.20
CA ASN A 320 -13.96 23.07 -60.94
C ASN A 320 -13.38 23.25 -59.53
N ARG A 321 -12.27 23.97 -59.47
CA ARG A 321 -11.46 24.23 -58.29
C ARG A 321 -11.70 25.68 -57.90
N VAL A 322 -12.40 25.94 -56.80
CA VAL A 322 -12.32 27.23 -56.12
C VAL A 322 -12.03 26.97 -54.64
N ARG A 323 -10.88 27.49 -54.22
CA ARG A 323 -10.37 27.51 -52.86
C ARG A 323 -11.09 28.62 -52.08
N SER A 324 -11.43 28.33 -50.83
CA SER A 324 -11.43 29.34 -49.77
C SER A 324 -11.05 28.66 -48.46
N ASP A 325 -9.78 28.81 -48.10
CA ASP A 325 -9.26 28.59 -46.75
C ASP A 325 -9.97 29.55 -45.79
N SER A 326 -10.37 29.07 -44.61
CA SER A 326 -9.64 29.39 -43.37
C SER A 326 -10.34 28.82 -42.13
N ASP A 327 -9.64 27.84 -41.57
CA ASP A 327 -9.63 27.36 -40.19
C ASP A 327 -10.12 28.33 -39.10
N VAL A 328 -11.06 27.85 -38.30
CA VAL A 328 -11.06 28.09 -36.85
C VAL A 328 -11.12 26.73 -36.15
N GLY A 329 -9.94 26.12 -36.02
CA GLY A 329 -9.71 24.89 -35.26
C GLY A 329 -9.85 25.14 -33.75
N GLY A 330 -11.06 24.96 -33.22
CA GLY A 330 -11.28 24.75 -31.80
C GLY A 330 -10.85 23.35 -31.39
N LYS A 331 -9.62 23.18 -30.90
CA LYS A 331 -9.19 21.91 -30.27
C LYS A 331 -10.13 21.59 -29.09
N PRO A 332 -10.70 20.38 -28.99
CA PRO A 332 -11.43 20.01 -27.80
C PRO A 332 -10.44 19.97 -26.63
N VAL A 333 -10.65 20.85 -25.65
CA VAL A 333 -9.90 20.87 -24.40
C VAL A 333 -10.20 19.55 -23.70
N GLY A 334 -9.27 18.60 -23.80
CA GLY A 334 -9.30 17.33 -23.10
C GLY A 334 -9.21 17.56 -21.59
N GLY A 335 -10.35 17.80 -20.96
CA GLY A 335 -10.47 17.80 -19.51
C GLY A 335 -10.11 16.41 -18.99
N ARG A 336 -9.01 16.29 -18.24
CA ARG A 336 -8.71 15.07 -17.49
C ARG A 336 -9.82 14.88 -16.47
N ARG A 337 -10.70 13.90 -16.71
CA ARG A 337 -11.74 13.50 -15.77
C ARG A 337 -11.06 12.99 -14.49
N ALA A 338 -11.56 13.40 -13.33
CA ALA A 338 -11.01 13.01 -12.04
C ALA A 338 -10.95 11.47 -11.91
N PRO A 339 -9.89 10.90 -11.30
CA PRO A 339 -9.80 9.46 -11.09
C PRO A 339 -10.99 8.96 -10.27
N ALA A 340 -11.49 7.78 -10.62
CA ALA A 340 -12.61 7.15 -9.93
C ALA A 340 -12.29 7.00 -8.42
N PRO A 341 -13.30 7.14 -7.53
CA PRO A 341 -13.08 7.10 -6.09
C PRO A 341 -12.51 5.74 -5.67
N ILE A 342 -11.46 5.78 -4.87
CA ILE A 342 -10.85 4.60 -4.25
C ILE A 342 -11.81 4.10 -3.17
N ARG A 343 -12.35 2.87 -3.31
CA ARG A 343 -13.11 2.23 -2.24
C ARG A 343 -12.13 1.65 -1.22
N ARG A 344 -12.35 1.96 0.05
CA ARG A 344 -11.58 1.43 1.18
C ARG A 344 -12.52 0.71 2.13
N ALA A 345 -12.04 -0.39 2.69
CA ALA A 345 -12.71 -1.16 3.72
C ALA A 345 -11.65 -1.68 4.70
N SER A 346 -12.00 -1.98 5.94
CA SER A 346 -11.04 -2.41 6.95
C SER A 346 -11.69 -3.41 7.90
N ILE A 347 -10.98 -4.47 8.26
CA ILE A 347 -11.46 -5.51 9.18
C ILE A 347 -10.43 -5.75 10.28
N LEU A 348 -10.93 -5.93 11.51
CA LEU A 348 -10.13 -6.40 12.63
C LEU A 348 -9.91 -7.91 12.49
N LEU A 349 -8.66 -8.33 12.54
CA LEU A 349 -8.24 -9.73 12.59
C LEU A 349 -7.80 -10.04 14.03
N PRO A 350 -8.69 -10.55 14.89
CA PRO A 350 -8.31 -10.93 16.24
C PRO A 350 -7.40 -12.17 16.22
N PRO A 351 -6.64 -12.44 17.29
CA PRO A 351 -5.91 -13.69 17.42
C PRO A 351 -6.84 -14.90 17.27
N ARG A 352 -6.28 -16.02 16.80
CA ARG A 352 -6.98 -17.28 16.51
C ARG A 352 -8.12 -17.18 15.49
N SER A 353 -8.14 -16.14 14.65
CA SER A 353 -9.12 -16.00 13.58
C SER A 353 -8.59 -16.52 12.25
N LEU A 354 -9.50 -16.99 11.40
CA LEU A 354 -9.27 -17.35 10.01
C LEU A 354 -9.97 -16.34 9.10
N LEU A 355 -9.20 -15.72 8.20
CA LEU A 355 -9.70 -14.94 7.09
C LEU A 355 -9.61 -15.76 5.80
N VAL A 356 -10.72 -15.96 5.10
CA VAL A 356 -10.79 -16.62 3.79
C VAL A 356 -11.06 -15.57 2.72
N LEU A 357 -10.20 -15.52 1.70
CA LEU A 357 -10.35 -14.63 0.55
C LEU A 357 -10.59 -15.45 -0.73
N THR A 358 -11.71 -15.20 -1.39
CA THR A 358 -12.10 -15.76 -2.68
C THR A 358 -12.57 -14.66 -3.62
N GLY A 359 -12.78 -15.01 -4.90
CA GLY A 359 -13.43 -14.13 -5.86
C GLY A 359 -12.84 -12.72 -5.90
N GLU A 360 -13.69 -11.70 -5.79
CA GLU A 360 -13.27 -10.31 -5.91
C GLU A 360 -12.23 -9.92 -4.84
N ALA A 361 -12.41 -10.35 -3.59
CA ALA A 361 -11.47 -10.09 -2.50
C ALA A 361 -10.05 -10.61 -2.80
N ARG A 362 -9.94 -11.79 -3.43
CA ARG A 362 -8.65 -12.42 -3.78
C ARG A 362 -8.01 -11.82 -5.04
N TYR A 363 -8.80 -11.42 -6.03
CA TYR A 363 -8.31 -11.08 -7.37
C TYR A 363 -8.30 -9.58 -7.68
N ARG A 364 -9.01 -8.77 -6.89
CA ARG A 364 -9.29 -7.38 -7.28
C ARG A 364 -9.00 -6.36 -6.18
N TRP A 365 -9.21 -6.75 -4.93
CA TRP A 365 -8.90 -5.90 -3.79
C TRP A 365 -7.44 -6.05 -3.40
N GLN A 366 -6.73 -4.91 -3.34
CA GLN A 366 -5.45 -4.88 -2.67
C GLN A 366 -5.69 -5.01 -1.16
N HIS A 367 -5.04 -5.97 -0.51
CA HIS A 367 -5.09 -6.12 0.94
C HIS A 367 -3.73 -5.72 1.54
N TYR A 368 -3.77 -5.15 2.74
CA TYR A 368 -2.57 -4.70 3.43
C TYR A 368 -2.77 -4.50 4.93
N ILE A 369 -1.67 -4.37 5.65
CA ILE A 369 -1.66 -4.04 7.08
C ILE A 369 -0.94 -2.69 7.19
N PRO A 370 -1.60 -1.60 7.59
CA PRO A 370 -0.96 -0.29 7.69
C PRO A 370 0.23 -0.29 8.66
N HIS A 371 1.25 0.53 8.37
CA HIS A 371 2.39 0.76 9.26
C HIS A 371 2.00 1.73 10.39
N ARG A 372 1.29 1.22 11.40
CA ARG A 372 0.91 1.98 12.61
C ARG A 372 0.85 1.06 13.84
N LYS A 373 0.91 1.67 15.02
CA LYS A 373 0.93 0.97 16.32
C LYS A 373 -0.45 0.83 16.97
N ARG A 374 -1.44 1.57 16.48
CA ARG A 374 -2.82 1.54 16.95
C ARG A 374 -3.77 1.68 15.77
N ASP A 375 -4.99 1.20 15.93
CA ASP A 375 -6.01 1.15 14.89
C ASP A 375 -7.35 1.69 15.41
N ALA A 376 -8.10 2.37 14.55
CA ALA A 376 -9.51 2.66 14.82
C ALA A 376 -10.36 1.42 14.54
N VAL A 377 -11.20 1.02 15.48
CA VAL A 377 -12.08 -0.15 15.38
C VAL A 377 -13.53 0.29 15.60
N ALA A 378 -14.43 -0.14 14.72
CA ALA A 378 -15.83 0.27 14.73
C ALA A 378 -16.54 -0.16 16.03
N GLY A 379 -17.04 0.77 16.82
CA GLY A 379 -17.64 0.48 18.13
C GLY A 379 -16.72 0.70 19.33
N GLU A 380 -15.46 1.10 19.12
CA GLU A 380 -14.59 1.61 20.19
C GLU A 380 -14.54 3.14 20.16
N ASP A 381 -14.58 3.75 21.34
CA ASP A 381 -14.39 5.20 21.49
C ASP A 381 -12.90 5.60 21.39
N GLU A 382 -12.00 4.66 21.68
CA GLU A 382 -10.54 4.85 21.63
C GLU A 382 -9.86 3.90 20.63
N CYS A 383 -8.66 4.29 20.16
CA CYS A 383 -7.87 3.43 19.28
C CYS A 383 -7.34 2.21 20.03
N VAL A 384 -7.36 1.04 19.36
CA VAL A 384 -6.83 -0.21 19.89
C VAL A 384 -5.33 -0.32 19.55
N PHE A 385 -4.48 -0.52 20.56
CA PHE A 385 -3.04 -0.68 20.37
C PHE A 385 -2.66 -2.11 19.99
N ARG A 386 -1.85 -2.25 18.95
CA ARG A 386 -1.33 -3.55 18.49
C ARG A 386 -0.37 -4.14 19.51
N GLU A 387 -0.43 -5.46 19.68
CA GLU A 387 0.49 -6.21 20.51
C GLU A 387 1.93 -6.14 19.97
N PRO A 388 2.95 -6.35 20.82
CA PRO A 388 4.35 -6.33 20.40
C PRO A 388 4.67 -7.32 19.27
N ARG A 389 3.88 -8.40 19.16
CA ARG A 389 4.10 -9.51 18.25
C ARG A 389 2.78 -9.96 17.64
N ARG A 390 2.74 -10.07 16.31
CA ARG A 390 1.70 -10.77 15.55
C ARG A 390 2.35 -11.77 14.60
N VAL A 391 1.77 -12.96 14.51
CA VAL A 391 2.15 -13.97 13.52
C VAL A 391 0.94 -14.26 12.64
N SER A 392 1.15 -14.52 11.35
CA SER A 392 0.09 -15.03 10.49
C SER A 392 0.56 -16.17 9.61
N PHE A 393 -0.25 -17.22 9.53
CA PHE A 393 -0.08 -18.37 8.66
C PHE A 393 -1.00 -18.22 7.45
N THR A 394 -0.43 -18.08 6.25
CA THR A 394 -1.20 -17.91 5.01
C THR A 394 -1.03 -19.12 4.11
N PHE A 395 -2.10 -19.88 3.95
CA PHE A 395 -2.19 -21.10 3.15
C PHE A 395 -2.75 -20.80 1.76
N ARG A 396 -2.16 -21.46 0.77
CA ARG A 396 -2.50 -21.31 -0.64
C ARG A 396 -2.28 -22.65 -1.34
N GLU A 397 -3.08 -22.90 -2.36
CA GLU A 397 -2.79 -23.89 -3.38
C GLU A 397 -1.95 -23.23 -4.47
N THR A 398 -0.81 -23.81 -4.83
CA THR A 398 -0.01 -23.35 -5.95
C THR A 398 -0.74 -23.61 -7.27
N ARG A 399 -0.53 -22.73 -8.24
CA ARG A 399 -1.12 -22.86 -9.57
C ARG A 399 -0.05 -23.21 -10.58
N GLU A 400 -0.35 -24.21 -11.41
CA GLU A 400 0.35 -24.46 -12.65
C GLU A 400 -0.38 -23.78 -13.82
N GLY A 401 0.39 -23.16 -14.71
CA GLY A 401 -0.15 -22.51 -15.91
C GLY A 401 -0.78 -21.13 -15.70
N ALA A 402 -1.43 -20.64 -16.75
CA ALA A 402 -1.98 -19.29 -16.80
C ALA A 402 -3.28 -19.14 -15.98
N CYS A 403 -3.48 -17.97 -15.38
CA CYS A 403 -4.73 -17.64 -14.69
C CYS A 403 -5.82 -17.17 -15.66
N ALA A 404 -7.01 -17.78 -15.53
CA ALA A 404 -8.21 -17.47 -16.31
C ALA A 404 -9.30 -16.75 -15.49
N CYS A 405 -8.92 -15.97 -14.47
CA CYS A 405 -9.89 -15.30 -13.60
C CYS A 405 -10.74 -14.24 -14.33
N ALA A 406 -11.86 -13.85 -13.72
CA ALA A 406 -12.78 -12.85 -14.26
C ALA A 406 -12.26 -11.39 -14.19
N TRP A 407 -11.02 -11.17 -13.73
CA TRP A 407 -10.45 -9.85 -13.46
C TRP A 407 -9.13 -9.64 -14.22
N PRO A 408 -9.18 -9.41 -15.55
CA PRO A 408 -7.97 -9.31 -16.38
C PRO A 408 -7.08 -8.11 -16.03
N ASP A 409 -7.66 -6.97 -15.63
CA ASP A 409 -6.93 -5.71 -15.37
C ASP A 409 -5.83 -5.83 -14.29
N GLY A 410 -6.01 -6.75 -13.33
CA GLY A 410 -5.03 -7.05 -12.27
C GLY A 410 -4.25 -8.35 -12.49
N CYS A 411 -4.56 -9.09 -13.55
CA CYS A 411 -4.06 -10.44 -13.77
C CYS A 411 -2.74 -10.46 -14.52
N ASP A 412 -1.70 -11.01 -13.91
CA ASP A 412 -0.38 -11.13 -14.51
C ASP A 412 -0.30 -12.15 -15.66
N SER A 413 -1.32 -13.01 -15.82
CA SER A 413 -1.46 -13.90 -16.98
C SER A 413 -2.25 -13.30 -18.15
N ARG A 414 -2.87 -12.13 -18.00
CA ARG A 414 -3.81 -11.55 -18.97
C ARG A 414 -3.57 -10.05 -19.22
N ASP A 415 -2.30 -9.67 -19.35
CA ASP A 415 -1.81 -8.29 -19.63
C ASP A 415 -1.95 -7.26 -18.49
N GLY A 416 -2.59 -7.60 -17.36
CA GLY A 416 -2.77 -6.70 -16.20
C GLY A 416 -1.51 -6.36 -15.42
N ALA A 417 -0.46 -7.20 -15.48
CA ALA A 417 0.81 -6.93 -14.78
C ALA A 417 1.48 -5.61 -15.22
N ALA A 418 1.35 -5.25 -16.51
CA ALA A 418 1.96 -4.04 -17.07
C ALA A 418 1.22 -2.76 -16.66
N GLN A 419 -0.08 -2.83 -16.34
CA GLN A 419 -0.87 -1.68 -15.88
C GLN A 419 -0.63 -1.38 -14.39
N VAL A 420 -0.63 -2.40 -13.52
CA VAL A 420 -0.43 -2.22 -12.06
C VAL A 420 0.98 -1.70 -11.72
N LEU A 421 2.01 -2.09 -12.49
CA LEU A 421 3.38 -1.59 -12.31
C LEU A 421 3.54 -0.12 -12.73
N LYS A 422 2.82 0.34 -13.76
CA LYS A 422 2.82 1.75 -14.19
C LYS A 422 2.12 2.67 -13.18
N GLU A 423 1.13 2.16 -12.45
CA GLU A 423 0.36 2.95 -11.48
C GLU A 423 1.04 3.09 -10.10
N ARG A 424 1.87 2.12 -9.70
CA ARG A 424 2.71 2.23 -8.48
C ARG A 424 3.80 3.31 -8.58
N ALA A 425 4.08 3.82 -9.78
CA ALA A 425 5.09 4.85 -10.04
C ALA A 425 4.57 6.29 -9.93
N ARG A 426 3.30 6.52 -9.54
CA ARG A 426 2.79 7.87 -9.28
C ARG A 426 2.67 8.11 -7.77
N PRO A 427 3.35 9.14 -7.23
CA PRO A 427 3.30 9.48 -5.81
C PRO A 427 1.92 9.95 -5.36
#